data_AF-L1IF62-F1
#
_entry.id   AF-L1IF62-F1
#
_cell.length_a   1.000
_cell.length_b   1.000
_cell.length_c   1.000
_cell.angle_alpha   90.00
_cell.angle_beta   90.00
_cell.angle_gamma   90.00
#
_symmetry.space_group_name_H-M   'P 1'
#
loop_
_entity.id
_entity.type
_entity.pdbx_description
1 polymer ?
#
loop_
_entity_poly.entity_id
_entity_poly.type
_entity_poly.pdbx_seq_one_letter_code
_entity_poly.pdbx_strand_id
1 'polypeptide(L)'
;MPNFQHSSPIDAQERGGPTAQEIVDYARYIGMDPIGDVNLLWIAEEALCAALPEGWSEHTDANGNVFYYNSVSGVSSWEHPLDEYYRSLF
;
A
#
# COMPACT_ATOMS: atom_id res chain seq x y z
N MET A 1 36.13 22.88 10.31
CA MET A 1 34.78 22.75 10.88
C MET A 1 33.89 23.76 10.15
N PRO A 2 32.70 23.40 9.63
CA PRO A 2 31.64 22.70 10.36
C PRO A 2 31.23 21.36 9.76
N ASN A 3 30.41 20.69 10.56
CA ASN A 3 29.96 19.31 10.52
C ASN A 3 28.60 19.26 9.79
N PHE A 4 28.41 18.35 8.84
CA PHE A 4 27.07 17.88 8.48
C PHE A 4 27.17 16.36 8.41
N GLN A 5 26.57 15.74 9.42
CA GLN A 5 26.55 14.31 9.63
C GLN A 5 26.09 13.61 8.34
N HIS A 6 26.89 12.67 7.85
CA HIS A 6 26.37 11.57 7.05
C HIS A 6 25.44 10.79 7.96
N SER A 7 24.16 11.12 7.92
CA SER A 7 23.12 10.28 8.50
C SER A 7 23.22 8.91 7.86
N SER A 8 23.39 7.91 8.72
CA SER A 8 23.39 6.48 8.46
C SER A 8 22.38 6.06 7.38
N PRO A 9 22.62 4.94 6.67
CA PRO A 9 21.69 4.40 5.68
C PRO A 9 20.35 4.18 6.38
N ILE A 10 19.38 5.05 6.09
CA ILE A 10 18.06 5.00 6.71
C ILE A 10 17.40 3.72 6.19
N ASP A 11 17.31 2.79 7.12
CA ASP A 11 16.36 1.70 7.24
C ASP A 11 16.10 0.83 6.02
N ALA A 12 16.72 -0.35 6.09
CA ALA A 12 16.09 -1.56 5.61
C ALA A 12 14.70 -1.71 6.26
N GLN A 13 13.67 -1.27 5.54
CA GLN A 13 12.35 -1.88 5.56
C GLN A 13 11.70 -2.04 6.95
N GLU A 14 11.70 -1.01 7.80
CA GLU A 14 10.72 -0.92 8.90
C GLU A 14 9.35 -0.55 8.31
N ARG A 15 8.70 -1.50 7.64
CA ARG A 15 7.26 -1.42 7.36
C ARG A 15 6.51 -1.59 8.68
N GLY A 16 6.50 -0.54 9.49
CA GLY A 16 5.35 -0.32 10.37
C GLY A 16 4.12 -0.41 9.47
N GLY A 17 3.13 -1.21 9.87
CA GLY A 17 1.94 -1.47 9.06
C GLY A 17 1.25 -0.20 8.55
N PRO A 18 0.29 -0.34 7.62
CA PRO A 18 -0.39 0.79 7.01
C PRO A 18 -0.90 1.75 8.09
N THR A 19 -0.54 3.02 7.96
CA THR A 19 -1.01 4.04 8.89
C THR A 19 -2.51 4.27 8.72
N ALA A 20 -3.18 4.75 9.77
CA ALA A 20 -4.61 5.08 9.70
C ALA A 20 -4.95 6.03 8.55
N GLN A 21 -4.02 6.90 8.16
CA GLN A 21 -4.21 7.80 7.02
C GLN A 21 -4.22 7.05 5.68
N GLU A 22 -3.35 6.05 5.51
CA GLU A 22 -3.32 5.19 4.32
C GLU A 22 -4.56 4.32 4.25
N ILE A 23 -5.00 3.78 5.39
CA ILE A 23 -6.25 2.99 5.49
C ILE A 23 -7.45 3.85 5.06
N VAL A 24 -7.53 5.09 5.53
CA VAL A 24 -8.61 6.03 5.18
C VAL A 24 -8.55 6.46 3.71
N ASP A 25 -7.34 6.69 3.18
CA ASP A 25 -7.17 7.06 1.77
C ASP A 25 -7.56 5.89 0.86
N TYR A 26 -7.11 4.69 1.19
CA TYR A 26 -7.46 3.46 0.48
C TYR A 26 -8.96 3.14 0.59
N ALA A 27 -9.60 3.35 1.75
CA ALA A 27 -11.05 3.21 1.90
C ALA A 27 -11.79 4.14 0.92
N ARG A 28 -11.40 5.42 0.85
CA ARG A 28 -11.98 6.36 -0.12
C ARG A 28 -11.71 5.97 -1.57
N TYR A 29 -10.53 5.42 -1.83
CA TYR A 29 -10.12 4.96 -3.14
C TYR A 29 -10.99 3.81 -3.64
N ILE A 30 -11.29 2.82 -2.79
CA ILE A 30 -12.20 1.74 -3.13
C ILE A 30 -13.66 2.21 -3.18
N GLY A 31 -14.00 3.33 -2.54
CA GLY A 31 -15.36 3.92 -2.52
C GLY A 31 -16.10 3.69 -1.21
N MET A 32 -15.41 3.19 -0.19
CA MET A 32 -15.89 3.04 1.17
C MET A 32 -15.85 4.39 1.89
N ASP A 33 -16.91 4.73 2.65
CA ASP A 33 -16.93 5.97 3.41
C ASP A 33 -16.23 5.76 4.76
N PRO A 34 -15.07 6.40 5.03
CA PRO A 34 -14.32 6.13 6.26
C PRO A 34 -15.01 6.65 7.53
N ILE A 35 -16.08 7.44 7.39
CA ILE A 35 -16.84 8.03 8.51
C ILE A 35 -18.12 7.21 8.75
N GLY A 36 -18.86 6.87 7.70
CA GLY A 36 -20.06 6.05 7.73
C GLY A 36 -19.77 4.56 7.93
N ASP A 37 -18.75 4.07 7.25
CA ASP A 37 -18.30 2.68 7.25
C ASP A 37 -17.01 2.51 8.08
N VAL A 38 -16.91 3.25 9.20
CA VAL A 38 -15.76 3.16 10.12
C VAL A 38 -15.51 1.72 10.59
N ASN A 39 -16.59 0.93 10.73
CA ASN A 39 -16.53 -0.48 11.09
C ASN A 39 -16.06 -1.40 9.96
N LEU A 40 -15.87 -0.88 8.74
CA LEU A 40 -15.33 -1.60 7.58
C LEU A 40 -13.89 -1.16 7.27
N LEU A 41 -13.31 -0.19 7.99
CA LEU A 41 -11.92 0.24 7.80
C LEU A 41 -10.89 -0.90 7.98
N TRP A 42 -11.23 -1.94 8.74
CA TRP A 42 -10.40 -3.14 8.83
C TRP A 42 -10.25 -3.85 7.48
N ILE A 43 -11.21 -3.70 6.55
CA ILE A 43 -11.11 -4.24 5.19
C ILE A 43 -10.02 -3.49 4.41
N ALA A 44 -9.97 -2.17 4.54
CA ALA A 44 -8.93 -1.35 3.93
C ALA A 44 -7.55 -1.60 4.54
N GLU A 45 -7.48 -1.80 5.86
CA GLU A 45 -6.25 -2.23 6.55
C GLU A 45 -5.80 -3.59 6.07
N GLU A 46 -6.71 -4.56 6.03
CA GLU A 46 -6.44 -5.91 5.55
C GLU A 46 -5.98 -5.88 4.10
N ALA A 47 -6.59 -5.04 3.25
CA ALA A 47 -6.20 -4.91 1.85
C ALA A 47 -4.78 -4.36 1.66
N LEU A 48 -4.38 -3.39 2.47
CA LEU A 48 -3.02 -2.83 2.45
C LEU A 48 -1.98 -3.81 3.04
N CYS A 49 -2.40 -4.65 3.99
CA CYS A 49 -1.57 -5.72 4.56
C CYS A 49 -1.67 -7.04 3.80
N ALA A 50 -2.58 -7.16 2.83
CA ALA A 50 -2.88 -8.41 2.16
C ALA A 50 -1.66 -8.89 1.41
N ALA A 51 -1.37 -10.18 1.54
CA ALA A 51 -0.36 -10.79 0.72
C ALA A 51 -0.79 -10.68 -0.75
N LEU A 52 0.11 -10.16 -1.58
CA LEU A 52 -0.10 -10.10 -3.02
C LEU A 52 -0.39 -11.50 -3.57
N PRO A 53 -1.32 -11.63 -4.55
CA PRO A 53 -1.59 -12.89 -5.20
C PRO A 53 -0.35 -13.41 -5.93
N GLU A 54 -0.29 -14.73 -6.16
CA GLU A 54 0.86 -15.38 -6.77
C GLU A 54 1.26 -14.70 -8.09
N GLY A 55 2.54 -14.33 -8.19
CA GLY A 55 3.07 -13.63 -9.34
C GLY A 55 3.06 -12.11 -9.25
N TRP A 56 2.43 -11.51 -8.24
CA TRP A 56 2.53 -10.08 -7.98
C TRP A 56 3.61 -9.78 -6.94
N SER A 57 4.37 -8.73 -7.22
CA SER A 57 5.41 -8.20 -6.35
C SER A 57 5.21 -6.70 -6.20
N GLU A 58 5.41 -6.19 -5.00
CA GLU A 58 5.40 -4.75 -4.77
C GLU A 58 6.81 -4.18 -4.95
N HIS A 59 6.90 -3.06 -5.65
CA HIS A 59 8.13 -2.36 -5.91
C HIS A 59 7.95 -0.87 -5.64
N THR A 60 9.03 -0.20 -5.29
CA THR A 60 9.05 1.25 -5.14
C THR A 60 9.89 1.84 -6.27
N ASP A 61 9.34 2.81 -6.99
CA ASP A 61 10.05 3.51 -8.05
C ASP A 61 11.07 4.52 -7.48
N ALA A 62 11.96 5.04 -8.32
CA ALA A 62 12.95 6.06 -7.94
C ALA A 62 12.33 7.33 -7.33
N ASN A 63 11.05 7.59 -7.61
CA ASN A 63 10.30 8.70 -7.07
C ASN A 63 9.71 8.43 -5.66
N GLY A 64 9.89 7.22 -5.11
CA GLY A 64 9.28 6.81 -3.84
C GLY A 64 7.83 6.35 -3.95
N ASN A 65 7.30 6.22 -5.17
CA ASN A 65 5.94 5.72 -5.40
C ASN A 65 5.93 4.20 -5.40
N VAL A 66 4.96 3.61 -4.70
CA VAL A 66 4.72 2.16 -4.70
C VAL A 66 3.95 1.77 -5.97
N PHE A 67 4.40 0.71 -6.62
CA PHE A 67 3.71 0.08 -7.74
C PHE A 67 3.77 -1.44 -7.62
N TYR A 68 2.79 -2.11 -8.20
CA TYR A 68 2.66 -3.56 -8.19
C TYR A 68 3.06 -4.10 -9.56
N TYR A 69 3.99 -5.05 -9.59
CA TYR A 69 4.44 -5.71 -10.81
C TYR A 69 4.01 -7.16 -10.81
N ASN A 70 3.30 -7.55 -11.87
CA ASN A 70 2.92 -8.93 -12.13
C ASN A 70 4.02 -9.61 -12.97
N SER A 71 4.81 -10.48 -12.34
CA SER A 71 5.84 -11.29 -12.99
C SER A 71 5.28 -12.40 -13.90
N VAL A 72 4.01 -12.79 -13.75
CA VAL A 72 3.38 -13.82 -14.59
C VAL A 72 2.98 -13.24 -15.93
N SER A 73 2.36 -12.05 -15.94
CA SER A 73 1.92 -11.37 -17.17
C SER A 73 2.92 -10.32 -17.69
N GLY A 74 3.88 -9.90 -16.86
CA GLY A 74 4.84 -8.83 -17.18
C GLY A 74 4.24 -7.41 -17.11
N VAL A 75 3.16 -7.23 -16.36
CA VAL A 75 2.40 -5.96 -16.31
C VAL A 75 2.65 -5.25 -15.00
N SER A 76 2.90 -3.93 -15.02
CA SER A 76 2.89 -3.09 -13.83
C SER A 76 1.55 -2.37 -13.67
N SER A 77 1.12 -2.21 -12.42
CA SER A 77 -0.10 -1.53 -12.01
C SER A 77 0.18 -0.64 -10.81
N TRP A 78 -0.48 0.51 -10.75
CA TRP A 78 -0.48 1.36 -9.55
C TRP A 78 -1.57 0.93 -8.56
N GLU A 79 -2.52 0.14 -9.03
CA GLU A 79 -3.64 -0.39 -8.27
C GLU A 79 -3.26 -1.78 -7.74
N HIS A 80 -3.65 -2.08 -6.52
CA HIS A 80 -3.36 -3.38 -5.93
C HIS A 80 -4.31 -4.42 -6.55
N PRO A 81 -3.82 -5.61 -6.93
CA PRO A 81 -4.59 -6.58 -7.72
C PRO A 81 -5.83 -7.14 -7.00
N LEU A 82 -5.92 -6.96 -5.68
CA LEU A 82 -7.09 -7.31 -4.88
C LEU A 82 -8.04 -6.12 -4.66
N ASP A 83 -7.76 -4.93 -5.19
CA ASP A 83 -8.61 -3.74 -5.02
C ASP A 83 -10.04 -4.01 -5.49
N GLU A 84 -10.19 -4.72 -6.61
CA GLU A 84 -11.50 -5.12 -7.13
C GLU A 84 -12.23 -6.08 -6.18
N TYR A 85 -11.50 -6.98 -5.52
CA TYR A 85 -12.07 -7.89 -4.52
C TYR A 85 -12.56 -7.12 -3.29
N TYR A 86 -11.77 -6.19 -2.76
CA TYR A 86 -12.16 -5.35 -1.63
C TYR A 86 -13.27 -4.37 -1.96
N ARG A 87 -13.32 -3.86 -3.20
CA ARG A 87 -14.46 -3.10 -3.75
C ARG A 87 -15.77 -3.88 -3.75
N SER A 88 -15.70 -5.21 -3.87
CA SER A 88 -16.90 -6.06 -3.91
C SER A 88 -17.40 -6.50 -2.53
N LEU A 89 -16.63 -6.25 -1.46
CA LEU A 89 -16.91 -6.74 -0.12
C LEU A 89 -17.85 -5.85 0.70
N PHE A 90 -18.16 -4.64 0.25
CA PHE A 90 -19.04 -3.69 0.93
C PHE A 90 -20.27 -3.32 0.11
#